data_AF-A0A9Q3C961-F1
#
_entry.id   AF-A0A9Q3C961-F1
#
_cell.length_a   1.000
_cell.length_b   1.000
_cell.length_c   1.000
_cell.angle_alpha   90.00
_cell.angle_beta   90.00
_cell.angle_gamma   90.00
#
_symmetry.space_group_name_H-M   'P 1'
#
loop_
_entity.id
_entity.type
_entity.pdbx_description
1 polymer ?
#
loop_
_entity_poly.entity_id
_entity_poly.type
_entity_poly.pdbx_seq_one_letter_code
_entity_poly.pdbx_strand_id
1 'polypeptide(L)'
;MDLHPSSYNNSLEELWDEGEEPEEVETVIKVVPSANHQYLDVFSKVKAEKLPLHCTCDRHIKLEGSLPPVVVIYSLSNQESDALRAYILDNLEKFFIWSSSSPTGAPILFVKKEGWCPPFLC
;
A
#
# COMPACT_ATOMS: atom_id res chain seq x y z
N MET A 1 21.34 26.48 -2.56
CA MET A 1 21.37 25.77 -3.84
C MET A 1 19.93 25.36 -4.07
N ASP A 2 19.20 26.24 -4.72
CA ASP A 2 17.75 26.21 -4.70
C ASP A 2 17.29 25.27 -5.81
N LEU A 3 16.71 24.14 -5.41
CA LEU A 3 16.13 23.18 -6.32
C LEU A 3 14.86 23.81 -6.90
N HIS A 4 14.89 24.10 -8.19
CA HIS A 4 13.76 24.64 -8.93
C HIS A 4 12.60 23.61 -8.99
N PRO A 5 11.33 23.99 -8.75
CA PRO A 5 10.19 23.05 -8.63
C PRO A 5 9.83 22.29 -9.92
N SER A 6 10.45 22.62 -11.05
CA SER A 6 10.09 22.11 -12.38
C SER A 6 10.71 20.76 -12.73
N SER A 7 11.64 20.24 -11.93
CA SER A 7 12.29 18.95 -12.24
C SER A 7 11.41 17.74 -11.90
N TYR A 8 10.43 17.90 -11.01
CA TYR A 8 9.64 16.78 -10.50
C TYR A 8 8.41 16.47 -11.37
N ASN A 9 7.97 17.44 -12.18
CA ASN A 9 6.72 17.31 -12.95
C ASN A 9 6.91 16.65 -14.32
N ASN A 10 8.13 16.56 -14.85
CA ASN A 10 8.38 15.83 -16.11
C ASN A 10 8.74 14.35 -15.89
N SER A 11 9.26 13.95 -14.73
CA SER A 11 9.62 12.54 -14.49
C SER A 11 8.44 11.67 -14.04
N LEU A 12 7.30 12.26 -13.73
CA LEU A 12 6.17 11.57 -13.09
C LEU A 12 5.07 11.15 -14.05
N GLU A 13 4.88 11.87 -15.17
CA GLU A 13 4.08 11.39 -16.29
C GLU A 13 4.80 10.30 -17.09
N GLU A 14 6.14 10.24 -17.03
CA GLU A 14 6.94 9.23 -17.76
C GLU A 14 7.10 7.89 -17.02
N LEU A 15 6.77 7.80 -15.73
CA LEU A 15 6.97 6.58 -14.89
C LEU A 15 5.74 5.67 -14.79
N TRP A 16 4.60 6.07 -15.34
CA TRP A 16 3.34 5.34 -15.20
C TRP A 16 2.93 4.54 -16.44
N ASP A 17 3.85 4.41 -17.40
CA ASP A 17 3.61 3.77 -18.70
C ASP A 17 4.46 2.49 -18.87
N GLU A 18 4.45 1.60 -17.88
CA GLU A 18 4.98 0.24 -18.04
C GLU A 18 3.90 -0.82 -17.77
N GLY A 19 3.43 -1.42 -18.87
CA GLY A 19 3.03 -2.83 -19.00
C GLY A 19 1.75 -3.30 -18.32
N GLU A 20 0.58 -3.07 -18.93
CA GLU A 20 -0.62 -3.87 -18.63
C GLU A 20 -0.51 -5.24 -19.32
N GLU A 21 -0.37 -6.31 -18.53
CA GLU A 21 -0.43 -7.69 -19.02
C GLU A 21 -1.84 -7.95 -19.62
N PRO A 22 -1.92 -8.40 -20.89
CA PRO A 22 -3.18 -8.45 -21.65
C PRO A 22 -4.23 -9.39 -21.05
N GLU A 23 -3.82 -10.35 -20.21
CA GLU A 23 -4.74 -11.29 -19.55
C GLU A 23 -5.59 -10.63 -18.45
N GLU A 24 -5.12 -9.58 -17.77
CA GLU A 24 -5.92 -8.91 -16.73
C GLU A 24 -7.05 -8.07 -17.33
N VAL A 25 -6.79 -7.31 -18.40
CA VAL A 25 -7.74 -6.36 -18.99
C VAL A 25 -9.03 -7.04 -19.46
N GLU A 26 -8.90 -8.20 -20.10
CA GLU A 26 -10.05 -8.99 -20.59
C GLU A 26 -10.94 -9.51 -19.45
N THR A 27 -10.35 -9.82 -18.30
CA THR A 27 -11.14 -10.23 -17.11
C THR A 27 -11.87 -9.04 -16.48
N VAL A 28 -11.22 -7.88 -16.44
CA VAL A 28 -11.79 -6.65 -15.86
C VAL A 28 -13.01 -6.19 -16.69
N ILE A 29 -12.91 -6.18 -18.02
CA ILE A 29 -14.02 -5.77 -18.90
C ILE A 29 -15.29 -6.63 -18.70
N LYS A 30 -15.12 -7.93 -18.42
CA LYS A 30 -16.24 -8.85 -18.20
C LYS A 30 -16.97 -8.61 -16.88
N VAL A 31 -16.26 -8.14 -15.86
CA VAL A 31 -16.80 -7.94 -14.50
C VAL A 31 -17.32 -6.51 -14.32
N VAL A 32 -16.65 -5.52 -14.93
CA VAL A 32 -17.00 -4.10 -14.80
C VAL A 32 -18.24 -3.80 -15.65
N PRO A 33 -19.29 -3.17 -15.07
CA PRO A 33 -20.46 -2.74 -15.83
C PRO A 33 -20.10 -1.83 -17.01
N SER A 34 -20.81 -1.95 -18.13
CA SER A 34 -20.50 -1.22 -19.37
C SER A 34 -20.50 0.31 -19.19
N ALA A 35 -21.34 0.84 -18.30
CA ALA A 35 -21.36 2.27 -17.97
C ALA A 35 -20.02 2.79 -17.38
N ASN A 36 -19.20 1.89 -16.84
CA ASN A 36 -17.92 2.21 -16.22
C ASN A 36 -16.71 1.83 -17.08
N HIS A 37 -16.90 1.37 -18.32
CA HIS A 37 -15.79 0.97 -19.21
C HIS A 37 -14.84 2.11 -19.57
N GLN A 38 -15.23 3.37 -19.38
CA GLN A 38 -14.34 4.52 -19.49
C GLN A 38 -13.31 4.63 -18.34
N TYR A 39 -13.47 3.86 -17.27
CA TYR A 39 -12.62 3.88 -16.05
C TYR A 39 -11.96 2.51 -15.80
N LEU A 40 -11.75 1.70 -16.84
CA LEU A 40 -11.15 0.37 -16.68
C LEU A 40 -9.78 0.42 -16.01
N ASP A 41 -9.04 1.50 -16.23
CA ASP A 41 -7.76 1.79 -15.60
C ASP A 41 -7.84 1.86 -14.06
N VAL A 42 -8.95 2.37 -13.51
CA VAL A 42 -9.19 2.43 -12.05
C VAL A 42 -9.31 1.03 -11.44
N PHE A 43 -9.70 0.03 -12.23
CA PHE A 43 -9.81 -1.36 -11.81
C PHE A 43 -8.52 -2.16 -12.03
N SER A 44 -7.46 -1.54 -12.55
CA SER A 44 -6.16 -2.19 -12.71
C SER A 44 -5.53 -2.46 -11.34
N LYS A 45 -5.20 -3.74 -11.09
CA LYS A 45 -4.57 -4.15 -9.83
C LYS A 45 -3.18 -3.52 -9.68
N VAL A 46 -2.41 -3.48 -10.77
CA VAL A 46 -1.07 -2.88 -10.80
C VAL A 46 -1.11 -1.40 -10.44
N LYS A 47 -2.09 -0.65 -10.97
CA LYS A 47 -2.27 0.77 -10.63
C LYS A 47 -2.73 0.95 -9.18
N ALA A 48 -3.59 0.06 -8.69
CA ALA A 48 -4.07 0.10 -7.31
C ALA A 48 -2.98 -0.20 -6.26
N GLU A 49 -1.92 -0.93 -6.63
CA GLU A 49 -0.77 -1.21 -5.75
C GLU A 49 0.24 -0.06 -5.66
N LYS A 50 0.01 1.07 -6.32
CA LYS A 50 0.86 2.27 -6.24
C LYS A 50 0.14 3.39 -5.48
N LEU A 51 0.78 3.96 -4.46
CA LEU A 51 0.21 5.15 -3.80
C LEU A 51 0.21 6.35 -4.75
N PRO A 52 -0.85 7.17 -4.75
CA PRO A 52 -0.81 8.46 -5.41
C PRO A 52 0.23 9.35 -4.73
N LEU A 53 0.75 10.33 -5.47
CA LEU A 53 1.61 11.34 -4.90
C LEU A 53 0.91 12.11 -3.78
N HIS A 54 1.71 12.51 -2.79
CA HIS A 54 1.30 13.45 -1.76
C HIS A 54 0.65 14.70 -2.35
N CYS A 55 -0.53 15.05 -1.85
CA CYS A 55 -1.34 16.14 -2.34
C CYS A 55 -1.84 17.03 -1.20
N THR A 56 -2.39 18.20 -1.53
CA THR A 56 -3.08 19.06 -0.55
C THR A 56 -4.30 18.38 0.09
N CYS A 57 -4.76 17.26 -0.47
CA CYS A 57 -5.81 16.41 0.05
C CYS A 57 -5.36 15.41 1.14
N ASP A 58 -4.07 15.36 1.46
CA ASP A 58 -3.56 14.46 2.48
C ASP A 58 -4.20 14.73 3.83
N ARG A 59 -4.62 13.66 4.50
CA ARG A 59 -5.33 13.79 5.78
C ARG A 59 -4.34 14.02 6.91
N HIS A 60 -4.49 15.16 7.58
CA HIS A 60 -3.79 15.45 8.82
C HIS A 60 -4.57 14.92 10.02
N ILE A 61 -3.93 14.08 10.84
CA ILE A 61 -4.51 13.59 12.09
C ILE A 61 -4.23 14.60 13.20
N LYS A 62 -5.26 15.34 13.63
CA LYS A 62 -5.13 16.26 14.77
C LYS A 62 -5.22 15.46 16.07
N LEU A 63 -4.16 15.52 16.87
CA LEU A 63 -4.14 14.87 18.19
C LEU A 63 -4.80 15.77 19.24
N GLU A 64 -5.54 15.16 20.15
CA GLU A 64 -6.08 15.79 21.35
C GLU A 64 -5.38 15.15 22.57
N GLY A 65 -4.87 15.97 23.49
CA GLY A 65 -4.19 15.48 24.70
C GLY A 65 -2.74 15.03 24.46
N SER A 66 -2.31 13.98 25.17
CA SER A 66 -0.94 13.45 25.15
C SER A 66 -0.74 12.36 24.09
N LEU A 67 0.51 12.11 23.71
CA LEU A 67 0.86 11.02 22.79
C LEU A 67 0.46 9.64 23.36
N PRO A 68 0.01 8.71 22.50
CA PRO A 68 -0.22 7.34 22.94
C PRO A 68 1.12 6.69 23.36
N PRO A 69 1.11 5.84 24.40
CA PRO A 69 2.32 5.14 24.84
C PRO A 69 2.84 4.20 23.75
N VAL A 70 4.16 3.98 23.76
CA VAL A 70 4.77 2.93 22.95
C VAL A 70 4.39 1.58 23.55
N VAL A 71 3.66 0.78 22.78
CA VAL A 71 3.28 -0.58 23.19
C VAL A 71 4.41 -1.55 22.84
N VAL A 72 4.73 -2.46 23.76
CA VAL A 72 5.74 -3.51 23.55
C VAL A 72 5.21 -4.54 22.55
N ILE A 73 6.06 -4.94 21.61
CA ILE A 73 5.76 -6.00 20.64
C ILE A 73 5.71 -7.34 21.38
N TYR A 74 4.62 -8.10 21.23
CA TYR A 74 4.51 -9.43 21.83
C TYR A 74 5.41 -10.44 21.11
N SER A 75 5.73 -11.55 21.78
CA SER A 75 6.54 -12.60 21.19
C SER A 75 5.81 -13.24 20.01
N LEU A 76 6.40 -13.16 18.82
CA LEU A 76 5.90 -13.79 17.61
C LEU A 76 6.43 -15.22 17.49
N SER A 77 5.60 -16.14 16.98
CA SER A 77 6.08 -17.43 16.50
C SER A 77 6.97 -17.27 15.25
N ASN A 78 7.69 -18.32 14.87
CA ASN A 78 8.50 -18.30 13.64
C ASN A 78 7.63 -18.04 12.40
N GLN A 79 6.47 -18.68 12.34
CA GLN A 79 5.52 -18.56 11.24
C GLN A 79 4.96 -17.13 11.13
N GLU A 80 4.55 -16.52 12.25
CA GLU A 80 4.10 -15.13 12.29
C GLU A 80 5.23 -14.16 11.95
N SER A 81 6.46 -14.45 12.37
CA SER A 81 7.63 -13.61 12.04
C SER A 81 7.93 -13.62 10.54
N ASP A 82 7.84 -14.78 9.89
CA ASP A 82 8.06 -14.89 8.44
C ASP A 82 6.94 -14.23 7.64
N ALA A 83 5.69 -14.42 8.07
CA ALA A 83 4.55 -13.70 7.50
C ALA A 83 4.69 -12.18 7.66
N LEU A 84 5.14 -11.71 8.82
CA LEU A 84 5.38 -10.29 9.07
C LEU A 84 6.46 -9.73 8.13
N ARG A 85 7.57 -10.45 7.97
CA ARG A 85 8.66 -10.02 7.07
C ARG A 85 8.20 -9.92 5.63
N ALA A 86 7.48 -10.94 5.15
CA ALA A 86 6.93 -10.93 3.80
C ALA A 86 5.97 -9.75 3.58
N TYR A 87 5.08 -9.49 4.55
CA TYR A 87 4.18 -8.35 4.51
C TYR A 87 4.93 -7.02 4.47
N ILE A 88 5.93 -6.83 5.34
CA ILE A 88 6.73 -5.59 5.38
C ILE A 88 7.45 -5.37 4.05
N LEU A 89 8.11 -6.39 3.50
CA LEU A 89 8.84 -6.26 2.24
C LEU A 89 7.93 -5.89 1.07
N ASP A 90 6.79 -6.59 0.91
CA ASP A 90 5.80 -6.31 -0.13
C ASP A 90 5.25 -4.88 -0.04
N ASN A 91 4.95 -4.40 1.18
CA ASN A 91 4.39 -3.07 1.37
C ASN A 91 5.44 -1.95 1.32
N LEU A 92 6.72 -2.25 1.55
CA LEU A 92 7.84 -1.32 1.31
C LEU A 92 8.08 -1.13 -0.18
N GLU A 93 8.05 -2.22 -0.96
CA GLU A 93 8.20 -2.18 -2.42
C GLU A 93 7.08 -1.37 -3.09
N LYS A 94 5.85 -1.50 -2.58
CA LYS A 94 4.67 -0.73 -3.01
C LYS A 94 4.64 0.73 -2.51
N PHE A 95 5.63 1.12 -1.69
CA PHE A 95 5.66 2.41 -0.99
C PHE A 95 4.44 2.67 -0.09
N PHE A 96 3.70 1.63 0.31
CA PHE A 96 2.54 1.74 1.21
C PHE A 96 2.97 2.05 2.64
N ILE A 97 4.12 1.53 3.03
CA ILE A 97 4.78 1.82 4.30
C ILE A 97 6.21 2.27 4.06
N TRP A 98 6.81 2.84 5.09
CA TRP A 98 8.12 3.48 5.08
C TRP A 98 8.67 3.47 6.50
N SER A 99 10.00 3.44 6.62
CA SER A 99 10.65 3.54 7.92
C SER A 99 10.39 4.91 8.52
N SER A 100 9.99 4.94 9.79
CA SER A 100 9.76 6.18 10.52
C SER A 100 10.35 6.10 11.92
N SER A 101 10.74 7.26 12.46
CA SER A 101 11.18 7.39 13.85
C SER A 101 10.10 8.13 14.63
N SER A 102 9.05 7.40 15.01
CA SER A 102 7.91 7.95 15.75
C SER A 102 8.08 7.76 17.27
N PRO A 103 7.69 8.74 18.10
CA PRO A 103 7.65 8.60 19.56
C PRO A 103 6.50 7.69 20.04
N THR A 104 5.63 7.23 19.14
CA THR A 104 4.51 6.34 19.42
C THR A 104 4.44 5.20 18.40
N GLY A 105 3.90 4.06 18.80
CA GLY A 105 3.79 2.87 17.94
C GLY A 105 2.68 1.94 18.41
N ALA A 106 1.94 1.39 17.45
CA ALA A 106 0.92 0.37 17.67
C ALA A 106 1.46 -1.02 17.33
N PRO A 107 1.01 -2.08 18.04
CA PRO A 107 1.42 -3.45 17.73
C PRO A 107 0.73 -3.95 16.46
N ILE A 108 1.38 -4.88 15.75
CA ILE A 108 0.78 -5.63 14.64
C ILE A 108 0.11 -6.87 15.21
N LEU A 109 -1.14 -7.14 14.82
CA LEU A 109 -1.91 -8.29 15.31
C LEU A 109 -2.17 -9.28 14.17
N PHE A 110 -2.00 -10.58 14.46
CA PHE A 110 -2.38 -11.65 13.54
C PHE A 110 -3.80 -12.12 13.82
N VAL A 111 -4.62 -12.19 12.77
CA VAL A 111 -6.01 -12.67 12.87
C VAL A 111 -6.19 -13.81 11.86
N LYS A 112 -6.67 -14.96 12.34
CA LYS A 112 -7.04 -16.08 11.48
C LYS A 112 -8.33 -15.73 10.73
N LYS A 113 -8.29 -15.82 9.40
CA LYS A 113 -9.47 -15.63 8.54
C LYS A 113 -10.13 -16.98 8.29
N GLU A 114 -11.42 -17.08 8.64
CA GLU A 114 -12.20 -18.29 8.38
C GLU A 114 -12.30 -18.56 6.87
N GLY A 115 -12.08 -19.82 6.46
CA GLY A 115 -12.13 -20.25 5.06
C GLY A 115 -10.88 -19.91 4.20
N TRP A 116 -9.81 -19.37 4.80
CA TRP A 116 -8.57 -19.03 4.10
C TRP A 116 -7.37 -19.62 4.85
N CYS A 117 -6.80 -20.74 4.39
CA CYS A 117 -5.44 -21.18 4.79
C CYS A 117 -4.49 -20.55 3.77
N PRO A 118 -3.73 -19.50 4.12
CA PRO A 118 -2.64 -19.08 3.28
C PRO A 118 -1.54 -20.16 3.30
N PRO A 119 -0.72 -20.25 2.25
CA PRO A 119 0.29 -21.31 2.08
C PRO A 119 1.34 -21.38 3.20
N PHE A 120 1.36 -20.41 4.11
CA PHE A 120 2.30 -20.32 5.21
C PHE A 120 1.65 -20.31 6.60
N LEU A 121 0.33 -20.56 6.76
CA LEU A 121 -0.35 -20.73 8.06
C LEU A 121 -0.96 -22.12 8.27
N CYS A 122 -0.37 -23.09 7.57
CA CYS A 122 -0.46 -24.51 7.87
C CYS A 122 1.01 -24.97 8.09
#